data_AF-A0A7C6YDH0-F1
#
_entry.id   AF-A0A7C6YDH0-F1
#
_cell.length_a   1.000
_cell.length_b   1.000
_cell.length_c   1.000
_cell.angle_alpha   90.00
_cell.angle_beta   90.00
_cell.angle_gamma   90.00
#
_symmetry.space_group_name_H-M   'P 1'
#
loop_
_entity.id
_entity.type
_entity.pdbx_description
1 polymer ?
#
loop_
_entity_poly.entity_id
_entity_poly.type
_entity_poly.pdbx_seq_one_letter_code
_entity_poly.pdbx_strand_id
1 'polypeptide(L)'
;MSAPTPGGPPRAPQQSGTTAAEKAARRLLVRDARTADPHRADSDAARLPRLMAACAGHDAVACYFSVDPEPDTVALVEALSDAGVRVLLPVLKGHRTPAWNWFAGPGSLVEGWRGIPEPAGPPLGPDALAACSFVWVSALQVTPAGYRLGTGGGWYDRA
;
A
#
# COMPACT_ATOMS: atom_id res chain seq x y z
N MET A 1 37.19 37.63 -27.58
CA MET A 1 36.66 36.69 -28.59
C MET A 1 36.17 35.46 -27.85
N SER A 2 34.87 35.35 -27.58
CA SER A 2 34.29 34.21 -26.84
C SER A 2 33.93 33.10 -27.82
N ALA A 3 34.44 31.89 -27.58
CA ALA A 3 34.07 30.69 -28.33
C ALA A 3 32.72 30.13 -27.85
N PRO A 4 31.87 29.59 -28.74
CA PRO A 4 30.61 28.97 -28.36
C PRO A 4 30.83 27.55 -27.80
N THR A 5 30.11 27.21 -26.74
CA THR A 5 30.05 25.86 -26.15
C THR A 5 29.32 24.89 -27.10
N PRO A 6 29.79 23.64 -27.30
CA PRO A 6 29.07 22.68 -28.13
C PRO A 6 27.80 22.19 -27.42
N GLY A 7 26.70 22.12 -28.19
CA GLY A 7 25.42 21.59 -27.74
C GLY A 7 25.56 20.16 -27.20
N GLY A 8 25.00 19.93 -26.01
CA GLY A 8 24.95 18.60 -25.40
C GLY A 8 24.17 17.60 -26.25
N PRO A 9 24.39 16.29 -26.03
CA PRO A 9 23.79 15.24 -26.84
C PRO A 9 22.26 15.31 -26.80
N PRO A 10 21.57 14.89 -27.88
CA PRO A 10 20.12 14.87 -27.91
C PRO A 10 19.58 14.02 -26.76
N ARG A 11 18.65 14.61 -26.01
CA ARG A 11 17.93 13.97 -24.91
C ARG A 11 17.29 12.68 -25.42
N ALA A 12 17.58 11.55 -24.77
CA ALA A 12 16.99 10.26 -25.09
C ALA A 12 15.46 10.36 -25.16
N PRO A 13 14.79 9.63 -26.08
CA PRO A 13 13.34 9.70 -26.24
C PRO A 13 12.64 9.38 -24.91
N GLN A 14 11.74 10.28 -24.50
CA GLN A 14 10.88 10.09 -23.34
C GLN A 14 10.09 8.79 -23.50
N GLN A 15 10.20 7.90 -22.52
CA GLN A 15 9.40 6.68 -22.45
C GLN A 15 7.92 7.04 -22.53
N SER A 16 7.23 6.49 -23.53
CA SER A 16 5.78 6.58 -23.65
C SER A 16 5.14 6.06 -22.36
N GLY A 17 4.38 6.91 -21.68
CA GLY A 17 3.71 6.55 -20.44
C GLY A 17 2.76 5.37 -20.67
N THR A 18 2.81 4.37 -19.78
CA THR A 18 1.91 3.21 -19.83
C THR A 18 0.44 3.65 -19.82
N THR A 19 -0.33 3.18 -20.79
CA THR A 19 -1.76 3.49 -20.97
C THR A 19 -2.63 2.91 -19.86
N ALA A 20 -3.86 3.40 -19.73
CA ALA A 20 -4.83 2.86 -18.78
C ALA A 20 -5.17 1.38 -19.06
N ALA A 21 -5.24 0.99 -20.33
CA ALA A 21 -5.52 -0.39 -20.75
C ALA A 21 -4.39 -1.33 -20.37
N GLU A 22 -3.13 -0.95 -20.61
CA GLU A 22 -1.96 -1.74 -20.20
C GLU A 22 -1.89 -1.88 -18.67
N LYS A 23 -2.18 -0.82 -17.92
CA LYS A 23 -2.28 -0.90 -16.46
C LYS A 23 -3.38 -1.88 -16.04
N ALA A 24 -4.57 -1.82 -16.64
CA ALA A 24 -5.66 -2.74 -16.33
C ALA A 24 -5.28 -4.21 -16.60
N ALA A 25 -4.66 -4.50 -17.75
CA ALA A 25 -4.18 -5.85 -18.09
C ALA A 25 -3.14 -6.36 -17.06
N ARG A 26 -2.18 -5.52 -16.67
CA ARG A 26 -1.20 -5.87 -15.63
C ARG A 26 -1.85 -6.17 -14.27
N ARG A 27 -2.89 -5.43 -13.89
CA ARG A 27 -3.61 -5.67 -12.63
C ARG A 27 -4.27 -7.05 -12.61
N LEU A 28 -4.87 -7.46 -13.72
CA LEU A 28 -5.50 -8.78 -13.86
C LEU A 28 -4.44 -9.88 -13.78
N LEU A 29 -3.38 -9.77 -14.58
CA LEU A 29 -2.28 -10.75 -14.62
C LEU A 29 -1.68 -11.02 -13.22
N VAL A 30 -1.45 -9.96 -12.44
CA VAL A 30 -0.88 -10.11 -11.09
C VAL A 30 -1.87 -10.78 -10.14
N ARG A 31 -3.16 -10.43 -10.20
CA ARG A 31 -4.18 -11.02 -9.34
C ARG A 31 -4.36 -12.51 -9.65
N ASP A 32 -4.40 -12.86 -10.93
CA ASP A 32 -4.53 -14.25 -11.37
C ASP A 32 -3.31 -15.06 -10.93
N ALA A 33 -2.09 -14.51 -11.12
CA ALA A 33 -0.86 -15.15 -10.66
C ALA A 33 -0.83 -15.37 -9.13
N ARG A 34 -1.24 -14.37 -8.33
CA ARG A 34 -1.30 -14.51 -6.86
C ARG A 34 -2.37 -15.50 -6.41
N THR A 35 -3.51 -15.55 -7.11
CA THR A 35 -4.60 -16.50 -6.81
C THR A 35 -4.16 -17.92 -7.11
N ALA A 36 -3.38 -18.12 -8.16
CA ALA A 36 -2.89 -19.43 -8.58
C ALA A 36 -1.63 -19.90 -7.84
N ASP A 37 -1.00 -19.05 -7.01
CA ASP A 37 0.26 -19.37 -6.32
C ASP A 37 0.02 -20.31 -5.12
N PRO A 38 0.43 -21.59 -5.18
CA PRO A 38 0.24 -22.51 -4.08
C PRO A 38 1.16 -22.22 -2.88
N HIS A 39 2.21 -21.42 -3.05
CA HIS A 39 3.20 -21.09 -2.02
C HIS A 39 2.90 -19.76 -1.30
N ARG A 40 1.74 -19.15 -1.57
CA ARG A 40 1.38 -17.84 -1.01
C ARG A 40 1.39 -17.84 0.52
N ALA A 41 0.74 -18.82 1.15
CA ALA A 41 0.67 -18.91 2.61
C ALA A 41 2.06 -19.05 3.25
N ASP A 42 2.91 -19.93 2.71
CA ASP A 42 4.30 -20.10 3.19
C ASP A 42 5.12 -18.81 3.01
N SER A 43 4.94 -18.14 1.87
CA SER A 43 5.63 -16.89 1.57
C SER A 43 5.19 -15.76 2.51
N ASP A 44 3.91 -15.71 2.87
CA ASP A 44 3.35 -14.71 3.78
C ASP A 44 3.81 -14.97 5.22
N ALA A 45 3.80 -16.22 5.69
CA ALA A 45 4.39 -16.60 6.97
C ALA A 45 5.90 -16.24 7.04
N ALA A 46 6.65 -16.48 5.97
CA ALA A 46 8.07 -16.14 5.89
C ALA A 46 8.35 -14.63 5.78
N ARG A 47 7.35 -13.81 5.45
CA ARG A 47 7.46 -12.34 5.39
C ARG A 47 7.29 -11.70 6.75
N LEU A 48 6.36 -12.20 7.57
CA LEU A 48 5.97 -11.56 8.83
C LEU A 48 7.16 -11.12 9.71
N PRO A 49 8.19 -11.96 9.99
CA PRO A 49 9.32 -11.52 10.80
C PRO A 49 10.11 -10.36 10.18
N ARG A 50 10.21 -10.31 8.85
CA ARG A 50 10.90 -9.23 8.12
C ARG A 50 10.08 -7.95 8.14
N LEU A 51 8.76 -8.05 8.02
CA LEU A 51 7.85 -6.91 8.10
C LEU A 51 7.88 -6.30 9.52
N MET A 52 7.84 -7.15 10.56
CA MET A 52 7.99 -6.71 11.95
C MET A 52 9.34 -6.03 12.19
N ALA A 53 10.44 -6.62 11.71
CA ALA A 53 11.77 -6.02 11.84
C ALA A 53 11.87 -4.64 11.15
N ALA A 54 11.22 -4.47 10.00
CA ALA A 54 11.18 -3.17 9.31
C ALA A 54 10.40 -2.09 10.07
N CYS A 55 9.49 -2.48 10.97
CA CYS A 55 8.73 -1.58 11.82
C CYS A 55 9.38 -1.32 13.20
N ALA A 56 10.53 -1.94 13.50
CA ALA A 56 11.19 -1.77 14.78
C ALA A 56 11.53 -0.29 15.07
N GLY A 57 11.17 0.19 16.26
CA GLY A 57 11.41 1.58 16.68
C GLY A 57 10.36 2.59 16.22
N HIS A 58 9.30 2.16 15.53
CA HIS A 58 8.18 3.02 15.16
C HIS A 58 7.01 2.85 16.15
N ASP A 59 6.55 3.95 16.76
CA ASP A 59 5.40 3.94 17.68
C ASP A 59 4.03 3.94 16.98
N ALA A 60 4.01 4.30 15.70
CA ALA A 60 2.81 4.33 14.87
C ALA A 60 3.12 4.00 13.41
N VAL A 61 2.36 3.05 12.87
CA VAL A 61 2.52 2.51 11.51
C VAL A 61 1.17 2.56 10.79
N ALA A 62 1.15 3.07 9.57
CA ALA A 62 -0.03 2.92 8.71
C ALA A 62 0.10 1.66 7.85
N CYS A 63 -0.98 0.90 7.69
CA CYS A 63 -0.99 -0.32 6.89
C CYS A 63 -2.33 -0.47 6.16
N TYR A 64 -2.35 -1.14 5.00
CA TYR A 64 -3.62 -1.62 4.45
C TYR A 64 -4.03 -2.89 5.18
N PHE A 65 -5.33 -3.14 5.31
CA PHE A 65 -5.84 -4.41 5.80
C PHE A 65 -6.11 -5.32 4.60
N SER A 66 -5.24 -6.33 4.39
CA SER A 66 -5.24 -7.14 3.17
C SER A 66 -6.48 -8.01 3.04
N VAL A 67 -6.93 -8.20 1.80
CA VAL A 67 -7.91 -9.23 1.43
C VAL A 67 -7.33 -10.14 0.34
N ASP A 68 -7.81 -11.37 0.24
CA ASP A 68 -7.36 -12.28 -0.81
C ASP A 68 -7.52 -11.68 -2.22
N PRO A 69 -6.52 -11.80 -3.12
CA PRO A 69 -5.26 -12.53 -3.00
C PRO A 69 -4.05 -11.63 -2.67
N GLU A 70 -4.19 -10.60 -1.84
CA GLU A 70 -3.09 -9.69 -1.49
C GLU A 70 -2.05 -10.38 -0.57
N PRO A 71 -0.77 -9.91 -0.56
CA PRO A 71 0.17 -10.33 0.47
C PRO A 71 -0.39 -9.99 1.84
N ASP A 72 -0.37 -10.97 2.74
CA ASP A 72 -0.98 -10.85 4.06
C ASP A 72 -0.36 -9.71 4.87
N THR A 73 -1.22 -8.82 5.34
CA THR A 73 -0.92 -7.79 6.34
C THR A 73 -1.79 -7.92 7.58
N VAL A 74 -2.75 -8.84 7.62
CA VAL A 74 -3.58 -9.07 8.82
C VAL A 74 -2.69 -9.51 9.99
N ALA A 75 -1.85 -10.53 9.77
CA ALA A 75 -0.92 -11.00 10.81
C ALA A 75 0.08 -9.93 11.24
N LEU A 76 0.49 -9.03 10.33
CA LEU A 76 1.36 -7.89 10.66
C LEU A 76 0.63 -6.86 11.53
N VAL A 77 -0.60 -6.49 11.17
CA VAL A 77 -1.42 -5.50 11.90
C VAL A 77 -1.68 -5.99 13.32
N GLU A 78 -2.04 -7.26 13.48
CA GLU A 78 -2.25 -7.87 14.80
C GLU A 78 -0.96 -7.92 15.60
N ALA A 79 0.16 -8.40 15.03
CA ALA A 79 1.44 -8.49 15.72
C ALA A 79 1.99 -7.12 16.14
N LEU A 80 1.80 -6.08 15.32
CA LEU A 80 2.16 -4.70 15.69
C LEU A 80 1.31 -4.19 16.85
N SER A 81 -0.01 -4.42 16.79
CA SER A 81 -0.95 -4.04 17.86
C SER A 81 -0.59 -4.72 19.18
N ASP A 82 -0.30 -6.03 19.15
CA ASP A 82 0.10 -6.81 20.33
C ASP A 82 1.44 -6.35 20.91
N ALA A 83 2.33 -5.83 20.07
CA ALA A 83 3.59 -5.22 20.48
C ALA A 83 3.43 -3.77 20.99
N GLY A 84 2.20 -3.23 21.05
CA GLY A 84 1.91 -1.88 21.51
C GLY A 84 2.15 -0.78 20.47
N VAL A 85 2.42 -1.14 19.22
CA VAL A 85 2.53 -0.20 18.10
C VAL A 85 1.13 0.20 17.64
N ARG A 86 0.86 1.50 17.53
CA ARG A 86 -0.44 1.98 17.04
C ARG A 86 -0.54 1.77 15.54
N VAL A 87 -1.58 1.08 15.08
CA VAL A 87 -1.77 0.81 13.66
C VAL A 87 -2.90 1.65 13.08
N LEU A 88 -2.60 2.45 12.04
CA LEU A 88 -3.57 3.25 11.31
C LEU A 88 -4.00 2.50 10.05
N LEU A 89 -5.31 2.27 9.88
CA LEU A 89 -5.87 1.57 8.72
C LEU A 89 -6.72 2.53 7.87
N PRO A 90 -6.81 2.32 6.55
CA PRO A 90 -7.67 3.11 5.69
C PRO A 90 -9.15 2.80 5.95
N VAL A 91 -10.00 3.83 5.86
CA VAL A 91 -11.48 3.70 5.89
C VAL A 91 -12.02 4.11 4.54
N LEU A 92 -12.55 3.15 3.77
CA LEU A 92 -12.90 3.35 2.37
C LEU A 92 -14.39 3.60 2.18
N LYS A 93 -15.25 2.97 3.00
CA LYS A 93 -16.69 2.99 2.78
C LYS A 93 -17.25 4.40 2.95
N GLY A 94 -17.89 4.91 1.90
CA GLY A 94 -18.49 6.25 1.92
C GLY A 94 -17.49 7.41 1.75
N HIS A 95 -16.20 7.13 1.53
CA HIS A 95 -15.17 8.16 1.40
C HIS A 95 -14.56 8.22 -0.01
N ARG A 96 -14.45 9.43 -0.56
CA ARG A 96 -13.83 9.71 -1.87
C ARG A 96 -12.39 10.23 -1.73
N THR A 97 -12.09 10.83 -0.59
CA THR A 97 -10.76 11.27 -0.16
C THR A 97 -10.20 10.29 0.86
N PRO A 98 -8.87 10.22 1.03
CA PRO A 98 -8.26 9.38 2.06
C PRO A 98 -8.83 9.70 3.44
N ALA A 99 -9.26 8.65 4.11
CA ALA A 99 -9.77 8.64 5.46
C ALA A 99 -9.14 7.47 6.21
N TRP A 100 -8.95 7.64 7.50
CA TRP A 100 -8.16 6.73 8.32
C TRP A 100 -8.81 6.50 9.65
N ASN A 101 -8.49 5.40 10.30
CA ASN A 101 -8.85 5.20 11.70
C ASN A 101 -7.88 4.24 12.37
N TRP A 102 -7.78 4.33 13.69
CA TRP A 102 -6.90 3.47 14.47
C TRP A 102 -7.51 2.08 14.61
N PHE A 103 -6.68 1.07 14.40
CA PHE A 103 -7.01 -0.31 14.72
C PHE A 103 -7.07 -0.49 16.24
N ALA A 104 -8.18 -1.05 16.74
CA ALA A 104 -8.40 -1.30 18.17
C ALA A 104 -8.58 -2.80 18.45
N GLY A 105 -7.99 -3.65 17.61
CA GLY A 105 -8.06 -5.10 17.68
C GLY A 105 -9.06 -5.72 16.69
N PRO A 106 -8.99 -7.04 16.46
CA PRO A 106 -9.80 -7.72 15.43
C PRO A 106 -11.31 -7.53 15.61
N GLY A 107 -11.77 -7.50 16.87
CA GLY A 107 -13.18 -7.29 17.21
C GLY A 107 -13.72 -5.88 16.95
N SER A 108 -12.85 -4.91 16.62
CA SER A 108 -13.25 -3.54 16.30
C SER A 108 -13.47 -3.29 14.80
N LEU A 109 -13.25 -4.31 13.95
CA LEU A 109 -13.42 -4.20 12.51
C LEU A 109 -14.88 -4.40 12.11
N VAL A 110 -15.31 -3.64 11.11
CA VAL A 110 -16.64 -3.72 10.48
C VAL A 110 -16.51 -3.92 8.98
N GLU A 111 -17.60 -4.36 8.35
CA GLU A 111 -17.62 -4.54 6.89
C GLU A 111 -17.56 -3.20 6.14
N GLY A 112 -16.42 -2.96 5.50
CA GLY A 112 -16.12 -1.75 4.74
C GLY A 112 -16.47 -1.85 3.25
N TRP A 113 -15.73 -1.11 2.44
CA TRP A 113 -15.96 -1.05 0.99
C TRP A 113 -15.73 -2.42 0.32
N ARG A 114 -16.75 -2.94 -0.37
CA ARG A 114 -16.72 -4.24 -1.07
C ARG A 114 -16.28 -5.40 -0.18
N GLY A 115 -16.67 -5.38 1.09
CA GLY A 115 -16.37 -6.45 2.06
C GLY A 115 -14.96 -6.39 2.65
N ILE A 116 -14.15 -5.37 2.33
CA ILE A 116 -12.84 -5.17 2.98
C ILE A 116 -13.09 -4.71 4.43
N PRO A 117 -12.60 -5.42 5.45
CA PRO A 117 -12.75 -4.99 6.84
C PRO A 117 -12.04 -3.65 7.08
N GLU A 118 -12.67 -2.76 7.83
CA GLU A 118 -12.11 -1.45 8.22
C GLU A 118 -12.44 -1.13 9.69
N PRO A 119 -11.66 -0.26 10.38
CA PRO A 119 -11.93 0.06 11.78
C PRO A 119 -13.25 0.83 11.96
N ALA A 120 -14.03 0.43 12.96
CA ALA A 120 -15.25 1.11 13.33
C ALA A 120 -15.01 2.49 13.97
N GLY A 121 -16.03 3.34 13.93
CA GLY A 121 -16.04 4.64 14.59
C GLY A 121 -15.85 5.81 13.62
N PRO A 122 -15.82 7.05 14.14
CA PRO A 122 -15.68 8.25 13.32
C PRO A 122 -14.31 8.27 12.62
N PRO A 123 -14.26 8.35 11.29
CA PRO A 123 -13.01 8.37 10.55
C PRO A 123 -12.26 9.69 10.77
N LEU A 124 -10.94 9.58 10.83
CA LEU A 124 -10.01 10.69 10.76
C LEU A 124 -9.83 11.14 9.31
N GLY A 125 -9.52 12.42 9.13
CA GLY A 125 -9.20 13.00 7.82
C GLY A 125 -7.84 12.55 7.28
N PRO A 126 -7.48 12.99 6.05
CA PRO A 126 -6.25 12.57 5.37
C PRO A 126 -4.98 12.85 6.18
N ASP A 127 -4.95 13.97 6.93
CA ASP A 127 -3.80 14.40 7.75
C ASP A 127 -3.42 13.41 8.86
N ALA A 128 -4.31 12.48 9.21
CA ALA A 128 -4.02 11.44 10.21
C ALA A 128 -2.81 10.58 9.84
N LEU A 129 -2.52 10.43 8.54
CA LEU A 129 -1.37 9.68 8.07
C LEU A 129 -0.05 10.27 8.59
N ALA A 130 0.02 11.59 8.83
CA ALA A 130 1.20 12.27 9.36
C ALA A 130 1.56 11.85 10.79
N ALA A 131 0.65 11.18 11.52
CA ALA A 131 0.94 10.60 12.83
C ALA A 131 1.77 9.31 12.75
N CYS A 132 1.91 8.71 11.55
CA CYS A 132 2.67 7.49 11.33
C CYS A 132 4.04 7.82 10.74
N SER A 133 5.10 7.24 11.32
CA SER A 133 6.47 7.39 10.81
C SER A 133 6.87 6.27 9.83
N PHE A 134 6.00 5.29 9.63
CA PHE A 134 6.16 4.22 8.64
C PHE A 134 4.81 3.91 7.98
N VAL A 135 4.80 3.65 6.66
CA VAL A 135 3.58 3.34 5.90
C VAL A 135 3.81 2.13 5.00
N TRP A 136 3.05 1.06 5.23
CA TRP A 136 2.89 -0.04 4.27
C TRP A 136 1.85 0.31 3.23
N VAL A 137 2.30 0.48 1.99
CA VAL A 137 1.46 0.86 0.85
C VAL A 137 1.13 -0.37 0.01
N SER A 138 -0.17 -0.60 -0.25
CA SER A 138 -0.62 -1.68 -1.14
C SER A 138 -0.07 -1.50 -2.56
N ALA A 139 0.46 -2.56 -3.17
CA ALA A 139 0.92 -2.55 -4.55
C ALA A 139 0.73 -3.91 -5.25
N LEU A 140 0.39 -3.87 -6.54
CA LEU A 140 0.36 -5.05 -7.42
C LEU A 140 1.73 -5.30 -8.04
N GLN A 141 2.40 -4.24 -8.48
CA GLN A 141 3.77 -4.28 -8.98
C GLN A 141 4.52 -3.04 -8.51
N VAL A 142 5.84 -3.19 -8.37
CA VAL A 142 6.76 -2.09 -8.05
C VAL A 142 7.97 -2.17 -8.98
N THR A 143 8.61 -1.04 -9.25
CA THR A 143 9.90 -0.98 -9.95
C THR A 143 11.01 -0.56 -9.00
N PRO A 144 12.30 -0.85 -9.31
CA PRO A 144 13.43 -0.38 -8.51
C PRO A 144 13.51 1.15 -8.37
N ALA A 145 12.89 1.89 -9.30
CA ALA A 145 12.81 3.36 -9.25
C ALA A 145 11.68 3.87 -8.34
N GLY A 146 10.96 3.00 -7.64
CA GLY A 146 9.90 3.38 -6.69
C GLY A 146 8.52 3.61 -7.31
N TYR A 147 8.35 3.38 -8.62
CA TYR A 147 7.02 3.41 -9.22
C TYR A 147 6.21 2.19 -8.80
N ARG A 148 4.91 2.38 -8.54
CA ARG A 148 3.99 1.29 -8.19
C ARG A 148 2.74 1.27 -9.07
N LEU A 149 2.20 0.09 -9.25
CA LEU A 149 0.88 -0.14 -9.81
C LEU A 149 -0.08 -0.51 -8.67
N GLY A 150 -0.99 0.40 -8.31
CA GLY A 150 -2.09 0.13 -7.37
C GLY A 150 -3.33 -0.46 -8.06
N THR A 151 -4.40 -0.66 -7.29
CA THR A 151 -5.68 -1.22 -7.76
C THR A 151 -6.51 -0.27 -8.64
N GLY A 152 -6.17 1.02 -8.66
CA GLY A 152 -6.78 2.04 -9.54
C GLY A 152 -7.54 3.16 -8.82
N GLY A 153 -7.78 3.04 -7.51
CA GLY A 153 -8.49 4.07 -6.74
C GLY A 153 -7.65 5.29 -6.34
N GLY A 154 -6.32 5.25 -6.52
CA GLY A 154 -5.39 6.33 -6.21
C GLY A 154 -5.43 6.79 -4.74
N TRP A 155 -5.85 5.93 -3.81
CA TRP A 155 -6.02 6.28 -2.39
C TRP A 155 -4.71 6.82 -1.80
N TYR A 156 -3.65 6.02 -1.87
CA TYR A 156 -2.30 6.39 -1.44
C TYR A 156 -1.61 7.44 -2.31
N ASP A 157 -2.11 7.74 -3.52
CA ASP A 157 -1.56 8.83 -4.34
C ASP A 157 -2.08 10.21 -3.90
N ARG A 158 -3.21 10.23 -3.17
CA ARG A 158 -3.87 11.46 -2.70
C ARG A 158 -3.73 11.68 -1.20
N ALA A 159 -3.09 10.75 -0.50
CA ALA A 159 -2.92 10.76 0.95
C ALA A 159 -1.66 11.52 1.35
#